data_AF-A0A8B8AJ12-F1
#
_entry.id   AF-A0A8B8AJ12-F1
#
_cell.length_a   1.000
_cell.length_b   1.000
_cell.length_c   1.000
_cell.angle_alpha   90.00
_cell.angle_beta   90.00
_cell.angle_gamma   90.00
#
_symmetry.space_group_name_H-M   'P 1'
#
loop_
_entity.id
_entity.type
_entity.pdbx_description
1 polymer ?
#
loop_
_entity_poly.entity_id
_entity_poly.type
_entity_poly.pdbx_seq_one_letter_code
_entity_poly.pdbx_strand_id
1 'polypeptide(L)'
;MIANVHTKSQLQQLIPGLSVHAIDEAQTHASKLGAGTCVPKPVHLKRQRMNKEKLDHALDFIFDPAFHQVTAFGTKHMKMSTGLSITIPNVVRTAFHSTLVDTYLAYCQEDGFEPLSKSTLYKILSECPASKRTNLKGLDNIAAEGNSSFETLIGIIQELEKSNITQTAALLECKEKFQSSKRYLKTEYKLNIQKESGCADHCLSYALSDESNSNLNQTCGHEHQIQCENCSNLNIAIMQLKELISGNNDLTEEKKQN
;
A
#
# COMPACT_ATOMS: atom_id res chain seq x y z
N MET A 1 40.85 27.76 -41.13
CA MET A 1 40.67 26.28 -41.17
C MET A 1 41.55 25.71 -42.26
N ILE A 2 42.32 24.66 -41.95
CA ILE A 2 43.32 24.02 -42.83
C ILE A 2 42.71 23.61 -44.19
N ALA A 3 41.43 23.25 -44.21
CA ALA A 3 40.69 22.84 -45.41
C ALA A 3 40.51 23.93 -46.50
N ASN A 4 40.65 25.22 -46.17
CA ASN A 4 40.48 26.32 -47.15
C ASN A 4 41.82 26.92 -47.64
N VAL A 5 42.94 26.50 -47.06
CA VAL A 5 44.28 27.05 -47.34
C VAL A 5 45.09 26.13 -48.25
N HIS A 6 44.79 24.83 -48.27
CA HIS A 6 45.50 23.82 -49.05
C HIS A 6 44.65 23.30 -50.20
N THR A 7 45.30 22.92 -51.30
CA THR A 7 44.62 22.24 -52.41
C THR A 7 44.21 20.84 -52.00
N LYS A 8 43.18 20.28 -52.65
CA LYS A 8 42.64 18.94 -52.33
C LYS A 8 43.72 17.85 -52.32
N SER A 9 44.67 17.91 -53.25
CA SER A 9 45.79 16.97 -53.34
C SER A 9 46.78 17.11 -52.18
N GLN A 10 47.07 18.34 -51.72
CA GLN A 10 47.91 18.58 -50.55
C GLN A 10 47.26 18.05 -49.26
N LEU A 11 45.94 18.19 -49.12
CA LEU A 11 45.20 17.65 -47.97
C LEU A 11 45.23 16.12 -47.92
N GLN A 12 45.22 15.45 -49.08
CA GLN A 12 45.35 13.99 -49.15
C GLN A 12 46.75 13.49 -48.83
N GLN A 13 47.78 14.28 -49.16
CA GLN A 13 49.16 13.97 -48.77
C GLN A 13 49.41 14.17 -47.27
N LEU A 14 48.81 15.21 -46.69
CA LEU A 14 48.91 15.53 -45.26
C LEU A 14 48.11 14.55 -44.39
N ILE A 15 46.99 14.03 -44.89
CA ILE A 15 46.10 13.10 -44.17
C ILE A 15 45.85 11.86 -45.05
N PRO A 16 46.70 10.82 -44.95
CA PRO A 16 46.54 9.61 -45.74
C PRO A 16 45.21 8.91 -45.39
N GLY A 17 44.41 8.61 -46.41
CA GLY A 17 43.06 8.03 -46.27
C GLY A 17 41.91 9.03 -46.40
N LEU A 18 42.19 10.33 -46.54
CA LEU A 18 41.16 11.36 -46.73
C LEU A 18 40.60 11.31 -48.17
N SER A 19 39.29 11.09 -48.28
CA SER A 19 38.61 11.11 -49.59
C SER A 19 38.35 12.53 -50.07
N VAL A 20 38.38 12.72 -51.39
CA VAL A 20 38.01 14.01 -52.01
C VAL A 20 36.60 14.42 -51.63
N HIS A 21 35.69 13.44 -51.53
CA HIS A 21 34.31 13.65 -51.10
C HIS A 21 34.20 14.24 -49.70
N ALA A 22 34.98 13.75 -48.74
CA ALA A 22 34.98 14.27 -47.36
C ALA A 22 35.48 15.73 -47.30
N ILE A 23 36.44 16.09 -48.16
CA ILE A 23 36.92 17.47 -48.29
C ILE A 23 35.81 18.37 -48.85
N ASP A 24 35.13 17.92 -49.90
CA ASP A 24 34.03 18.66 -50.54
C ASP A 24 32.84 18.85 -49.60
N GLU A 25 32.46 17.82 -48.83
CA GLU A 25 31.43 17.94 -47.80
C GLU A 25 31.81 18.92 -46.69
N ALA A 26 33.06 18.88 -46.21
CA ALA A 26 33.55 19.78 -45.19
C ALA A 26 33.58 21.25 -45.66
N GLN A 27 34.02 21.50 -46.90
CA GLN A 27 34.03 22.83 -47.50
C GLN A 27 32.59 23.34 -47.75
N THR A 28 31.71 22.47 -48.24
CA THR A 28 30.28 22.78 -48.45
C THR A 28 29.60 23.13 -47.13
N HIS A 29 29.87 22.37 -46.07
CA HIS A 29 29.38 22.65 -44.73
C HIS A 29 29.91 23.98 -44.20
N ALA A 30 31.22 24.21 -44.30
CA ALA A 30 31.85 25.46 -43.86
C ALA A 30 31.28 26.69 -44.57
N SER A 31 30.93 26.57 -45.85
CA SER A 31 30.28 27.63 -46.64
C SER A 31 28.84 27.90 -46.19
N LYS A 32 28.06 26.85 -45.92
CA LYS A 32 26.62 26.98 -45.59
C LYS A 32 26.35 27.36 -44.13
N LEU A 33 27.08 26.77 -43.20
CA LEU A 33 26.78 26.82 -41.75
C LEU A 33 27.88 27.52 -40.94
N GLY A 34 28.99 27.87 -41.58
CA GLY A 34 30.19 28.39 -40.93
C GLY A 34 31.21 27.29 -40.61
N ALA A 35 32.46 27.73 -40.46
CA ALA A 35 33.57 26.84 -40.17
C ALA A 35 33.53 26.33 -38.72
N GLY A 36 33.50 25.00 -38.51
CA GLY A 36 33.55 24.40 -37.18
C GLY A 36 32.20 24.41 -36.43
N THR A 37 31.14 24.86 -37.08
CA THR A 37 29.79 24.86 -36.51
C THR A 37 29.28 23.43 -36.33
N CYS A 38 28.68 23.12 -35.19
CA CYS A 38 28.11 21.80 -34.94
C CYS A 38 26.93 21.53 -35.88
N VAL A 39 26.94 20.39 -36.59
CA VAL A 39 25.75 19.89 -37.29
C VAL A 39 24.70 19.56 -36.23
N PRO A 40 23.49 20.15 -36.28
CA PRO A 40 22.40 19.77 -35.40
C PRO A 40 22.12 18.29 -35.60
N LYS A 41 22.37 17.47 -34.57
CA LYS A 41 21.98 16.06 -34.62
C LYS A 41 20.47 16.02 -34.83
N PRO A 42 19.95 15.22 -35.78
CA PRO A 42 18.52 15.10 -35.95
C PRO A 42 17.92 14.68 -34.60
N VAL A 43 17.05 15.52 -34.05
CA VAL A 43 16.30 15.18 -32.85
C VAL A 43 15.45 14.00 -33.22
N HIS A 44 15.83 12.80 -32.79
CA HIS A 44 14.99 11.63 -32.90
C HIS A 44 13.76 11.86 -32.02
N LEU A 45 12.71 12.44 -32.61
CA LEU A 45 11.40 12.50 -32.00
C LEU A 45 10.95 11.05 -31.80
N LYS A 46 11.07 10.54 -30.57
CA LYS A 46 10.47 9.26 -30.19
C LYS A 46 8.97 9.40 -30.45
N ARG A 47 8.45 8.68 -31.44
CA ARG A 47 7.01 8.68 -31.73
C ARG A 47 6.28 8.21 -30.47
N GLN A 48 5.54 9.11 -29.82
CA GLN A 48 4.66 8.74 -28.72
C GLN A 48 3.40 8.11 -29.35
N ARG A 49 3.36 6.77 -29.36
CA ARG A 49 2.32 5.98 -30.03
C ARG A 49 1.12 5.67 -29.13
N MET A 50 1.11 6.19 -27.90
CA MET A 50 0.13 5.87 -26.87
C MET A 50 -0.78 7.07 -26.61
N ASN A 51 -2.09 6.82 -26.59
CA ASN A 51 -3.07 7.84 -26.22
C ASN A 51 -2.87 8.21 -24.73
N LYS A 52 -2.68 9.50 -24.47
CA LYS A 52 -2.41 10.03 -23.12
C LYS A 52 -3.64 9.93 -22.21
N GLU A 53 -4.81 10.26 -22.71
CA GLU A 53 -6.07 10.22 -21.93
C GLU A 53 -6.35 8.79 -21.44
N LYS A 54 -6.18 7.80 -22.32
CA LYS A 54 -6.37 6.39 -21.94
C LYS A 54 -5.28 5.87 -21.00
N LEU A 55 -4.09 6.46 -21.04
CA LEU A 55 -3.02 6.13 -20.10
C LEU A 55 -3.32 6.73 -18.73
N ASP A 56 -3.66 8.02 -18.68
CA ASP A 56 -3.91 8.76 -17.44
C ASP A 56 -5.08 8.11 -16.69
N HIS A 57 -6.19 7.80 -17.38
CA HIS A 57 -7.32 7.08 -16.79
C HIS A 57 -6.92 5.71 -16.21
N ALA A 58 -6.06 4.96 -16.90
CA ALA A 58 -5.55 3.69 -16.40
C ALA A 58 -4.61 3.88 -15.19
N LEU A 59 -3.78 4.93 -15.19
CA LEU A 59 -2.89 5.24 -14.08
C LEU A 59 -3.68 5.66 -12.85
N ASP A 60 -4.71 6.49 -13.00
CA ASP A 60 -5.56 6.94 -11.88
C ASP A 60 -6.20 5.74 -11.18
N PHE A 61 -6.76 4.79 -11.94
CA PHE A 61 -7.28 3.55 -11.39
C PHE A 61 -6.19 2.68 -10.73
N ILE A 62 -5.01 2.57 -11.36
CA ILE A 62 -3.84 1.85 -10.84
C ILE A 62 -3.10 2.64 -9.74
N PHE A 63 -3.60 3.79 -9.30
CA PHE A 63 -3.06 4.48 -8.12
C PHE A 63 -4.14 4.78 -7.08
N ASP A 64 -5.36 4.30 -7.29
CA ASP A 64 -6.46 4.41 -6.33
C ASP A 64 -6.05 3.77 -4.98
N PRO A 65 -6.19 4.48 -3.85
CA PRO A 65 -5.88 3.96 -2.51
C PRO A 65 -6.53 2.61 -2.18
N ALA A 66 -7.64 2.24 -2.83
CA ALA A 66 -8.27 0.93 -2.70
C ALA A 66 -7.34 -0.24 -3.10
N PHE A 67 -6.45 -0.02 -4.06
CA PHE A 67 -5.58 -1.08 -4.61
C PHE A 67 -4.08 -0.89 -4.29
N HIS A 68 -3.69 0.21 -3.63
CA HIS A 68 -2.31 0.58 -3.35
C HIS A 68 -2.15 1.09 -1.92
N GLN A 69 -1.13 0.60 -1.22
CA GLN A 69 -0.78 1.07 0.11
C GLN A 69 0.67 1.58 0.13
N VAL A 70 0.87 2.75 0.71
CA VAL A 70 2.21 3.31 0.96
C VAL A 70 2.79 2.63 2.20
N THR A 71 4.03 2.18 2.13
CA THR A 71 4.69 1.54 3.27
C THR A 71 5.39 2.57 4.16
N ALA A 72 5.31 2.37 5.47
CA ALA A 72 6.05 3.18 6.44
C ALA A 72 7.57 2.91 6.42
N PHE A 73 8.00 1.80 5.81
CA PHE A 73 9.40 1.40 5.73
C PHE A 73 9.86 1.19 4.28
N GLY A 74 11.05 1.69 3.96
CA GLY A 74 11.70 1.58 2.66
C GLY A 74 11.38 2.72 1.69
N THR A 75 12.42 3.31 1.10
CA THR A 75 12.34 4.41 0.13
C THR A 75 13.06 4.04 -1.17
N LYS A 76 12.54 4.49 -2.31
CA LYS A 76 13.20 4.41 -3.62
C LYS A 76 13.73 5.78 -4.03
N HIS A 77 14.92 5.79 -4.61
CA HIS A 77 15.51 6.98 -5.22
C HIS A 77 15.26 6.96 -6.73
N MET A 78 14.51 7.94 -7.22
CA MET A 78 14.25 8.12 -8.64
C MET A 78 15.14 9.23 -9.19
N LYS A 79 16.06 8.89 -10.10
CA LYS A 79 16.88 9.88 -10.80
C LYS A 79 16.12 10.43 -11.99
N MET A 80 15.89 11.74 -12.00
CA MET A 80 15.31 12.46 -13.12
C MET A 80 16.34 12.66 -14.24
N SER A 81 15.87 12.90 -15.45
CA SER A 81 16.72 13.27 -16.60
C SER A 81 17.50 14.58 -16.39
N THR A 82 17.08 15.40 -15.42
CA THR A 82 17.75 16.63 -14.98
C THR A 82 18.91 16.39 -14.01
N GLY A 83 19.16 15.13 -13.60
CA GLY A 83 20.19 14.76 -12.63
C GLY A 83 19.75 14.85 -11.17
N LEU A 84 18.56 15.38 -10.89
CA LEU A 84 17.98 15.43 -9.54
C LEU A 84 17.51 14.03 -9.09
N SER A 85 17.66 13.74 -7.80
CA SER A 85 17.21 12.48 -7.19
C SER A 85 16.05 12.75 -6.24
N ILE A 86 14.90 12.14 -6.50
CA ILE A 86 13.70 12.26 -5.65
C ILE A 86 13.54 10.97 -4.83
N THR A 87 13.34 11.10 -3.53
CA THR A 87 12.99 9.99 -2.63
C THR A 87 11.48 9.79 -2.62
N ILE A 88 11.03 8.60 -3.00
CA ILE A 88 9.62 8.20 -3.00
C ILE A 88 9.47 7.02 -2.04
N PRO A 89 8.45 7.00 -1.15
CA PRO A 89 8.19 5.85 -0.30
C PRO A 89 7.84 4.62 -1.15
N ASN A 90 8.14 3.43 -0.63
CA ASN A 90 7.73 2.21 -1.31
C ASN A 90 6.20 2.07 -1.32
N VAL A 91 5.69 1.56 -2.44
CA VAL A 91 4.27 1.29 -2.64
C VAL A 91 4.08 -0.22 -2.79
N VAL A 92 3.11 -0.75 -2.06
CA VAL A 92 2.66 -2.14 -2.14
C VAL A 92 1.31 -2.18 -2.83
N ARG A 93 1.20 -3.05 -3.85
CA ARG A 93 -0.10 -3.35 -4.46
C ARG A 93 -0.83 -4.38 -3.62
N THR A 94 -2.09 -4.09 -3.26
CA THR A 94 -2.94 -5.00 -2.49
C THR A 94 -3.58 -6.06 -3.39
N ALA A 95 -3.76 -5.77 -4.69
CA ALA A 95 -4.33 -6.66 -5.69
C ALA A 95 -3.28 -7.22 -6.67
N PHE A 96 -3.56 -8.42 -7.20
CA PHE A 96 -2.75 -9.02 -8.26
C PHE A 96 -2.95 -8.29 -9.59
N HIS A 97 -1.95 -8.36 -10.48
CA HIS A 97 -2.01 -7.66 -11.77
C HIS A 97 -3.19 -8.14 -12.63
N SER A 98 -3.50 -9.44 -12.59
CA SER A 98 -4.64 -10.00 -13.30
C SER A 98 -5.97 -9.43 -12.80
N THR A 99 -6.16 -9.47 -11.47
CA THR A 99 -7.36 -8.90 -10.83
C THR A 99 -7.51 -7.42 -11.14
N LEU A 100 -6.43 -6.62 -11.04
CA LEU A 100 -6.46 -5.20 -11.39
C LEU A 100 -6.90 -4.95 -12.83
N VAL A 101 -6.36 -5.72 -13.78
CA VAL A 101 -6.73 -5.58 -15.20
C VAL A 101 -8.20 -5.96 -15.42
N ASP A 102 -8.68 -7.04 -14.81
CA ASP A 102 -10.06 -7.48 -14.98
C ASP A 102 -11.05 -6.52 -14.29
N THR A 103 -10.74 -6.01 -13.10
CA THR A 103 -11.54 -4.99 -12.41
C THR A 103 -11.56 -3.67 -13.18
N TYR A 104 -10.43 -3.22 -13.73
CA TYR A 104 -10.38 -2.02 -14.55
C TYR A 104 -11.26 -2.12 -15.80
N LEU A 105 -11.26 -3.28 -16.47
CA LEU A 105 -12.09 -3.48 -17.65
C LEU A 105 -13.58 -3.53 -17.31
N ALA A 106 -13.96 -4.14 -16.18
CA ALA A 106 -15.33 -4.10 -15.70
C ALA A 106 -15.77 -2.65 -15.39
N TYR A 107 -14.92 -1.88 -14.71
CA TYR A 107 -15.15 -0.47 -14.43
C TYR A 107 -15.32 0.36 -15.72
N CYS A 108 -14.46 0.17 -16.72
CA CYS A 108 -14.59 0.87 -18.00
C CYS A 108 -15.87 0.49 -18.76
N GLN A 109 -16.33 -0.76 -18.61
CA GLN A 109 -17.58 -1.21 -19.22
C GLN A 109 -18.80 -0.54 -18.58
N GLU A 110 -18.78 -0.30 -17.27
CA GLU A 110 -19.83 0.40 -16.53
C GLU A 110 -19.87 1.90 -16.86
N ASP A 111 -18.71 2.54 -16.98
CA ASP A 111 -18.59 3.97 -17.28
C ASP A 111 -18.71 4.29 -18.78
N GLY A 112 -18.77 3.27 -19.65
CA GLY A 112 -18.83 3.43 -21.11
C GLY A 112 -17.52 3.93 -21.74
N PHE A 113 -16.40 3.77 -21.04
CA PHE A 113 -15.07 4.17 -21.49
C PHE A 113 -14.40 3.08 -22.33
N GLU A 114 -13.64 3.45 -23.37
CA GLU A 114 -12.89 2.50 -24.20
C GLU A 114 -11.42 2.38 -23.72
N PRO A 115 -11.04 1.31 -22.99
CA PRO A 115 -9.72 1.20 -22.39
C PRO A 115 -8.61 0.84 -23.38
N LEU A 116 -7.37 0.85 -22.89
CA LEU A 116 -6.22 0.25 -23.59
C LEU A 116 -6.33 -1.28 -23.64
N SER A 117 -5.64 -1.89 -24.61
CA SER A 117 -5.58 -3.36 -24.70
C SER A 117 -4.99 -3.99 -23.44
N LYS A 118 -5.47 -5.20 -23.08
CA LYS A 118 -4.94 -5.97 -21.93
C LYS A 118 -3.41 -6.05 -21.90
N SER A 119 -2.78 -6.31 -23.06
CA SER A 119 -1.32 -6.39 -23.17
C SER A 119 -0.61 -5.08 -22.83
N THR A 120 -1.23 -3.93 -23.14
CA THR A 120 -0.70 -2.62 -22.79
C THR A 120 -0.88 -2.33 -21.30
N LEU A 121 -2.02 -2.69 -20.72
CA LEU A 121 -2.27 -2.56 -19.28
C LEU A 121 -1.27 -3.38 -18.45
N TYR A 122 -0.97 -4.62 -18.86
CA TYR A 122 0.07 -5.42 -18.21
C TYR A 122 1.46 -4.81 -18.32
N LYS A 123 1.79 -4.18 -19.46
CA LYS A 123 3.05 -3.43 -19.60
C LYS A 123 3.11 -2.21 -18.70
N ILE A 124 2.00 -1.46 -18.57
CA ILE A 124 1.92 -0.33 -17.64
C ILE A 124 2.19 -0.82 -16.21
N LEU A 125 1.56 -1.92 -15.80
CA LEU A 125 1.77 -2.51 -14.49
C LEU A 125 3.21 -3.01 -14.26
N SER A 126 3.88 -3.53 -15.30
CA SER A 126 5.28 -3.96 -15.19
C SER A 126 6.26 -2.78 -15.10
N GLU A 127 5.98 -1.70 -15.82
CA GLU A 127 6.77 -0.46 -15.79
C GLU A 127 6.53 0.38 -14.52
N CYS A 128 5.42 0.16 -13.82
CA CYS A 128 5.14 0.76 -12.53
C CYS A 128 5.56 -0.21 -11.41
N PRO A 129 6.79 -0.20 -10.91
CA PRO A 129 7.27 -1.19 -9.96
C PRO A 129 6.68 -0.98 -8.56
N ALA A 130 5.66 -1.75 -8.23
CA ALA A 130 5.15 -1.88 -6.87
C ALA A 130 5.59 -3.21 -6.25
N SER A 131 5.85 -3.20 -4.95
CA SER A 131 6.11 -4.44 -4.21
C SER A 131 4.84 -5.29 -4.20
N LYS A 132 4.99 -6.59 -4.49
CA LYS A 132 3.89 -7.55 -4.35
C LYS A 132 3.68 -7.84 -2.86
N ARG A 133 2.43 -7.98 -2.43
CA ARG A 133 2.08 -8.40 -1.06
C ARG A 133 2.50 -9.86 -0.84
N THR A 134 3.76 -10.09 -0.45
CA THR A 134 4.32 -11.43 -0.22
C THR A 134 4.21 -11.89 1.23
N ASN A 135 4.05 -10.97 2.20
CA ASN A 135 3.88 -11.32 3.62
C ASN A 135 2.99 -10.29 4.35
N LEU A 136 2.05 -10.79 5.16
CA LEU A 136 1.12 -10.00 5.99
C LEU A 136 1.75 -9.44 7.26
N LYS A 137 2.97 -9.88 7.60
CA LYS A 137 3.73 -9.33 8.73
C LYS A 137 4.27 -7.95 8.37
N GLY A 138 3.49 -6.90 8.63
CA GLY A 138 4.05 -5.54 8.71
C GLY A 138 3.25 -4.40 8.06
N LEU A 139 1.92 -4.47 7.97
CA LEU A 139 1.12 -3.35 7.42
C LEU A 139 -0.05 -2.88 8.29
N ASP A 140 -0.44 -3.64 9.32
CA ASP A 140 -1.49 -3.23 10.25
C ASP A 140 -0.97 -3.38 11.67
N ASN A 141 -0.32 -2.32 12.16
CA ASN A 141 0.22 -2.29 13.51
C ASN A 141 -0.90 -2.45 14.56
N ILE A 142 -2.11 -1.97 14.27
CA ILE A 142 -3.26 -2.05 15.19
C ILE A 142 -3.77 -3.48 15.28
N ALA A 143 -3.97 -4.17 14.15
CA ALA A 143 -4.36 -5.57 14.18
C ALA A 143 -3.25 -6.48 14.71
N ALA A 144 -1.98 -6.15 14.44
CA ALA A 144 -0.84 -6.87 14.99
C ALA A 144 -0.74 -6.72 16.51
N GLU A 145 -0.84 -5.49 17.00
CA GLU A 145 -0.87 -5.15 18.43
C GLU A 145 -2.06 -5.83 19.12
N GLY A 146 -3.29 -5.66 18.59
CA GLY A 146 -4.47 -6.32 19.13
C GLY A 146 -4.33 -7.84 19.18
N ASN A 147 -3.79 -8.47 18.13
CA ASN A 147 -3.54 -9.91 18.12
C ASN A 147 -2.52 -10.33 19.19
N SER A 148 -1.47 -9.53 19.39
CA SER A 148 -0.49 -9.74 20.46
C SER A 148 -1.11 -9.58 21.85
N SER A 149 -1.98 -8.59 22.06
CA SER A 149 -2.69 -8.39 23.33
C SER A 149 -3.57 -9.60 23.68
N PHE A 150 -4.28 -10.16 22.71
CA PHE A 150 -5.03 -11.41 22.92
C PHE A 150 -4.12 -12.57 23.30
N GLU A 151 -2.94 -12.69 22.68
CA GLU A 151 -1.95 -13.73 23.03
C GLU A 151 -1.40 -13.54 24.44
N THR A 152 -1.14 -12.30 24.86
CA THR A 152 -0.75 -11.97 26.24
C THR A 152 -1.84 -12.35 27.25
N LEU A 153 -3.10 -11.99 27.00
CA LEU A 153 -4.23 -12.33 27.90
C LEU A 153 -4.43 -13.85 28.01
N ILE A 154 -4.34 -14.57 26.89
CA ILE A 154 -4.40 -16.05 26.89
C ILE A 154 -3.19 -16.64 27.62
N GLY A 155 -2.01 -16.04 27.48
CA GLY A 155 -0.80 -16.44 28.21
C GLY A 155 -0.96 -16.32 29.72
N ILE A 156 -1.55 -15.22 30.20
CA ILE A 156 -1.88 -15.04 31.63
C ILE A 156 -2.80 -16.16 32.11
N ILE A 157 -3.85 -16.50 31.35
CA ILE A 157 -4.75 -17.60 31.71
C ILE A 157 -3.99 -18.92 31.83
N GLN A 158 -3.09 -19.22 30.89
CA GLN A 158 -2.26 -20.43 30.93
C GLN A 158 -1.30 -20.48 32.12
N GLU A 159 -0.80 -19.31 32.56
CA GLU A 159 0.01 -19.22 33.78
C GLU A 159 -0.84 -19.47 35.02
N LEU A 160 -2.05 -18.89 35.09
CA LEU A 160 -3.00 -19.15 36.17
C LEU A 160 -3.44 -20.62 36.22
N GLU A 161 -3.66 -21.27 35.07
CA GLU A 161 -3.97 -22.71 34.95
C GLU A 161 -2.86 -23.57 35.58
N LYS A 162 -1.58 -23.18 35.43
CA LYS A 162 -0.45 -23.91 36.02
C LYS A 162 -0.33 -23.69 37.52
N SER A 163 -0.68 -22.50 38.01
CA SER A 163 -0.57 -22.13 39.42
C SER A 163 -1.76 -22.59 40.27
N ASN A 164 -2.95 -22.79 39.68
CA ASN A 164 -4.18 -23.02 40.42
C ASN A 164 -5.02 -24.19 39.88
N ILE A 165 -5.04 -25.32 40.61
CA ILE A 165 -5.70 -26.58 40.19
C ILE A 165 -7.24 -26.52 40.37
N THR A 166 -7.77 -25.63 41.22
CA THR A 166 -9.19 -25.63 41.65
C THR A 166 -10.16 -24.86 40.75
N GLN A 167 -9.70 -23.92 39.92
CA GLN A 167 -10.56 -23.07 39.06
C GLN A 167 -10.40 -23.38 37.56
N THR A 168 -9.98 -24.60 37.22
CA THR A 168 -9.64 -25.02 35.85
C THR A 168 -10.80 -24.87 34.86
N ALA A 169 -12.04 -25.14 35.28
CA ALA A 169 -13.21 -24.98 34.42
C ALA A 169 -13.49 -23.51 34.04
N ALA A 170 -13.42 -22.59 35.01
CA ALA A 170 -13.64 -21.17 34.77
C ALA A 170 -12.52 -20.54 33.92
N LEU A 171 -11.27 -20.98 34.13
CA LEU A 171 -10.13 -20.56 33.30
C LEU A 171 -10.28 -21.05 31.85
N LEU A 172 -10.73 -22.29 31.65
CA LEU A 172 -11.00 -22.84 30.32
C LEU A 172 -12.12 -22.07 29.60
N GLU A 173 -13.24 -21.81 30.28
CA GLU A 173 -14.34 -21.02 29.72
C GLU A 173 -13.88 -19.60 29.34
N CYS A 174 -13.11 -18.96 30.22
CA CYS A 174 -12.56 -17.62 29.98
C CYS A 174 -11.64 -17.61 28.74
N LYS A 175 -10.78 -18.63 28.60
CA LYS A 175 -9.90 -18.81 27.44
C LYS A 175 -10.69 -19.01 26.15
N GLU A 176 -11.73 -19.84 26.18
CA GLU A 176 -12.62 -20.05 25.03
C GLU A 176 -13.30 -18.76 24.60
N LYS A 177 -13.77 -17.93 25.56
CA LYS A 177 -14.34 -16.60 25.26
C LYS A 177 -13.33 -15.64 24.64
N PHE A 178 -12.07 -15.63 25.08
CA PHE A 178 -11.04 -14.82 24.42
C PHE A 178 -10.76 -15.31 22.99
N GLN A 179 -10.72 -16.62 22.77
CA GLN A 179 -10.50 -17.19 21.44
C GLN A 179 -11.68 -16.93 20.50
N SER A 180 -12.92 -17.05 20.98
CA SER A 180 -14.13 -16.77 20.21
C SER A 180 -14.23 -15.28 19.89
N SER A 181 -13.96 -14.40 20.86
CA SER A 181 -13.93 -12.94 20.66
C SER A 181 -12.87 -12.53 19.64
N LYS A 182 -11.65 -13.09 19.75
CA LYS A 182 -10.57 -12.88 18.77
C LYS A 182 -10.98 -13.30 17.36
N ARG A 183 -11.65 -14.45 17.23
CA ARG A 183 -12.15 -14.94 15.94
C ARG A 183 -13.22 -14.01 15.38
N TYR A 184 -14.22 -13.69 16.20
CA TYR A 184 -15.34 -12.82 15.85
C TYR A 184 -14.88 -11.47 15.30
N LEU A 185 -14.00 -10.77 16.03
CA LEU A 185 -13.45 -9.47 15.59
C LEU A 185 -12.71 -9.56 14.26
N LYS A 186 -12.05 -10.69 14.00
CA LYS A 186 -11.22 -10.89 12.80
C LYS A 186 -12.03 -11.28 11.56
N THR A 187 -13.16 -11.97 11.73
CA THR A 187 -13.91 -12.58 10.61
C THR A 187 -15.28 -11.96 10.40
N GLU A 188 -16.06 -11.82 11.46
CA GLU A 188 -17.51 -11.62 11.41
C GLU A 188 -17.94 -10.20 11.80
N TYR A 189 -17.20 -9.55 12.71
CA TYR A 189 -17.57 -8.22 13.22
C TYR A 189 -17.82 -7.22 12.08
N LYS A 190 -16.91 -7.17 11.10
CA LYS A 190 -17.04 -6.29 9.91
C LYS A 190 -18.30 -6.51 9.07
N LEU A 191 -18.92 -7.69 9.15
CA LEU A 191 -20.15 -8.02 8.42
C LEU A 191 -21.39 -7.50 9.13
N ASN A 192 -21.28 -7.24 10.43
CA ASN A 192 -22.38 -6.76 11.26
C ASN A 192 -22.44 -5.24 11.33
N ILE A 193 -21.35 -4.55 10.98
CA ILE A 193 -21.28 -3.09 10.99
C ILE A 193 -22.17 -2.50 9.90
N GLN A 194 -23.01 -1.53 10.29
CA GLN A 194 -23.89 -0.78 9.39
C GLN A 194 -23.84 0.71 9.73
N LYS A 195 -24.24 1.57 8.78
CA LYS A 195 -24.30 3.01 9.02
C LYS A 195 -25.23 3.33 10.20
N GLU A 196 -26.39 2.70 10.23
CA GLU A 196 -27.41 2.79 11.27
C GLU A 196 -27.79 1.36 11.68
N SER A 197 -27.83 1.07 12.98
CA SER A 197 -28.15 -0.27 13.49
C SER A 197 -28.81 -0.15 14.85
N GLY A 198 -29.79 -1.00 15.14
CA GLY A 198 -30.38 -1.09 16.47
C GLY A 198 -29.42 -1.63 17.55
N CYS A 199 -28.22 -2.05 17.17
CA CYS A 199 -27.15 -2.42 18.09
C CYS A 199 -26.06 -1.35 18.10
N ALA A 200 -25.75 -0.83 19.29
CA ALA A 200 -24.73 0.22 19.49
C ALA A 200 -23.36 -0.18 18.92
N ASP A 201 -22.92 -1.42 19.18
CA ASP A 201 -21.62 -1.93 18.72
C ASP A 201 -21.55 -2.07 17.19
N HIS A 202 -22.69 -2.09 16.50
CA HIS A 202 -22.77 -2.28 15.05
C HIS A 202 -23.11 -0.99 14.30
N CYS A 203 -23.54 0.06 15.00
CA CYS A 203 -23.90 1.33 14.39
C CYS A 203 -22.69 2.24 14.27
N LEU A 204 -22.22 2.49 13.04
CA LEU A 204 -21.11 3.42 12.78
C LEU A 204 -21.42 4.84 13.24
N SER A 205 -22.64 5.32 12.99
CA SER A 205 -23.04 6.69 13.35
C SER A 205 -22.95 6.91 14.86
N TYR A 206 -23.29 5.89 15.65
CA TYR A 206 -23.19 5.92 17.10
C TYR A 206 -21.75 5.68 17.58
N ALA A 207 -21.12 4.57 17.15
CA ALA A 207 -19.80 4.14 17.64
C ALA A 207 -18.67 5.13 17.31
N LEU A 208 -18.82 5.95 16.25
CA LEU A 208 -17.86 6.99 15.87
C LEU A 208 -18.29 8.39 16.32
N SER A 209 -19.44 8.54 16.97
CA SER A 209 -19.87 9.82 17.52
C SER A 209 -19.06 10.20 18.76
N ASP A 210 -18.75 11.48 18.89
CA ASP A 210 -18.09 12.03 20.07
C ASP A 210 -18.96 13.15 20.66
N GLU A 211 -19.55 12.87 21.83
CA GLU A 211 -20.41 13.84 22.54
C GLU A 211 -19.64 15.11 22.94
N SER A 212 -18.32 15.02 23.12
CA SER A 212 -17.48 16.14 23.54
C SER A 212 -17.07 17.07 22.38
N ASN A 213 -17.22 16.62 21.14
CA ASN A 213 -16.79 17.37 19.96
C ASN A 213 -17.97 17.63 19.02
N SER A 214 -18.43 18.89 18.95
CA SER A 214 -19.60 19.25 18.14
C SER A 214 -19.46 18.91 16.65
N ASN A 215 -18.23 18.83 16.12
CA ASN A 215 -17.98 18.50 14.72
C ASN A 215 -18.02 16.98 14.44
N LEU A 216 -17.91 16.15 15.49
CA LEU A 216 -17.94 14.69 15.43
C LEU A 216 -19.15 14.10 16.15
N ASN A 217 -20.03 14.94 16.69
CA ASN A 217 -21.25 14.53 17.37
C ASN A 217 -22.34 14.20 16.34
N GLN A 218 -22.36 12.95 15.89
CA GLN A 218 -23.42 12.40 15.07
C GLN A 218 -24.56 11.87 15.95
N THR A 219 -25.79 12.19 15.57
CA THR A 219 -27.00 11.73 16.27
C THR A 219 -27.70 10.63 15.48
N CYS A 220 -28.14 9.57 16.16
CA CYS A 220 -28.99 8.54 15.56
C CYS A 220 -30.47 8.88 15.71
N GLY A 221 -31.27 8.62 14.66
CA GLY A 221 -32.73 8.72 14.70
C GLY A 221 -33.44 7.44 15.18
N HIS A 222 -32.69 6.49 15.74
CA HIS A 222 -33.15 5.18 16.18
C HIS A 222 -32.57 4.84 17.56
N GLU A 223 -33.17 3.85 18.23
CA GLU A 223 -32.73 3.40 19.55
C GLU A 223 -31.80 2.18 19.47
N HIS A 224 -30.80 2.13 20.35
CA HIS A 224 -29.82 1.04 20.40
C HIS A 224 -30.18 -0.03 21.44
N GLN A 225 -31.36 -0.65 21.31
CA GLN A 225 -31.85 -1.64 22.29
C GLN A 225 -31.29 -3.05 22.08
N ILE A 226 -30.69 -3.34 20.93
CA ILE A 226 -30.21 -4.67 20.59
C ILE A 226 -28.80 -4.86 21.15
N GLN A 227 -28.62 -5.88 21.98
CA GLN A 227 -27.30 -6.32 22.42
C GLN A 227 -26.79 -7.45 21.55
N CYS A 228 -25.55 -7.35 21.10
CA CYS A 228 -24.86 -8.43 20.41
C CYS A 228 -24.10 -9.29 21.44
N GLU A 229 -24.47 -10.56 21.56
CA GLU A 229 -23.80 -11.51 22.45
C GLU A 229 -22.30 -11.63 22.10
N ASN A 230 -21.98 -11.69 20.79
CA ASN A 230 -20.60 -11.80 20.33
C ASN A 230 -19.74 -10.55 20.64
N CYS A 231 -20.32 -9.34 20.59
CA CYS A 231 -19.62 -8.12 21.00
C CYS A 231 -19.41 -8.09 22.52
N SER A 232 -20.39 -8.59 23.28
CA SER A 232 -20.35 -8.61 24.75
C SER A 232 -19.32 -9.60 25.30
N ASN A 233 -19.04 -10.69 24.57
CA ASN A 233 -18.15 -11.77 25.01
C ASN A 233 -16.76 -11.30 25.44
N LEU A 234 -16.17 -10.31 24.74
CA LEU A 234 -14.85 -9.79 25.10
C LEU A 234 -14.87 -9.11 26.47
N ASN A 235 -15.85 -8.24 26.71
CA ASN A 235 -16.01 -7.55 27.98
C ASN A 235 -16.27 -8.54 29.11
N ILE A 236 -17.13 -9.53 28.88
CA ILE A 236 -17.41 -10.60 29.86
C ILE A 236 -16.12 -11.36 30.18
N ALA A 237 -15.32 -11.76 29.18
CA ALA A 237 -14.07 -12.46 29.40
C ALA A 237 -13.05 -11.63 30.19
N ILE A 238 -12.96 -10.32 29.92
CA ILE A 238 -12.08 -9.41 30.66
C ILE A 238 -12.50 -9.30 32.12
N MET A 239 -13.80 -9.14 32.40
CA MET A 239 -14.32 -9.10 33.78
C MET A 239 -14.04 -10.42 34.50
N GLN A 240 -14.33 -11.55 33.86
CA GLN A 240 -14.05 -12.88 34.42
C GLN A 240 -12.55 -13.06 34.73
N LEU A 241 -11.66 -12.67 33.81
CA LEU A 241 -10.22 -12.74 34.06
C LEU A 241 -9.80 -11.87 35.24
N LYS A 242 -10.38 -10.67 35.38
CA LYS A 242 -10.10 -9.78 36.50
C LYS A 242 -10.53 -10.37 37.85
N GLU A 243 -11.71 -11.01 37.90
CA GLU A 243 -12.20 -11.72 39.09
C GLU A 243 -11.29 -12.89 39.46
N LEU A 244 -10.90 -13.70 38.46
CA LEU A 244 -10.00 -14.84 38.65
C LEU A 244 -8.62 -14.41 39.16
N ILE A 245 -8.08 -13.29 38.68
CA ILE A 245 -6.81 -12.73 39.18
C ILE A 245 -6.96 -12.22 40.60
N SER A 246 -8.04 -11.49 40.89
CA SER A 246 -8.28 -10.91 42.23
C SER A 246 -8.42 -11.99 43.30
N GLY A 247 -9.21 -13.04 43.03
CA GLY A 247 -9.37 -14.17 43.95
C GLY A 247 -8.12 -15.03 44.12
N ASN A 248 -7.12 -14.92 43.24
CA ASN A 248 -5.86 -15.65 43.36
C ASN A 248 -4.85 -14.94 44.29
N ASN A 249 -4.87 -13.61 44.32
CA ASN A 249 -4.00 -12.83 45.21
C ASN A 249 -4.35 -13.06 46.68
N ASP A 250 -5.63 -13.23 47.00
CA ASP A 250 -6.10 -13.53 48.36
C ASP A 250 -5.59 -14.90 48.86
N LEU A 251 -5.43 -15.88 47.96
CA LEU A 251 -4.89 -17.22 48.28
C LEU A 251 -3.36 -17.23 48.50
N THR A 252 -2.64 -16.24 47.97
CA THR A 252 -1.18 -16.13 48.16
C THR A 252 -0.77 -15.51 49.49
N GLU A 253 -1.63 -14.70 50.13
CA GLU A 253 -1.36 -14.12 51.45
C GLU A 253 -1.61 -15.12 52.59
N GLU A 254 -2.57 -16.05 52.45
CA GLU A 254 -2.75 -17.14 53.43
C GLU A 254 -1.59 -18.15 53.45
N LYS A 255 -0.85 -18.29 52.33
CA LYS A 255 0.32 -19.19 52.24
C LYS A 255 1.62 -18.60 52.83
N LYS A 256 1.63 -17.34 53.26
CA LYS A 256 2.79 -16.73 53.95
C LYS A 256 2.75 -16.86 55.48
N GLN A 257 1.67 -17.40 56.05
CA GLN A 257 1.46 -17.50 57.50
C GLN A 257 1.61 -18.92 58.09
N ASN A 258 2.04 -19.91 57.29
CA ASN A 258 2.39 -21.25 57.77
C ASN A 258 3.80 -21.67 57.37
#